data_AF-A0A2T6E4N5-F1
#
_entry.id   AF-A0A2T6E4N5-F1
#
_cell.length_a   1.000
_cell.length_b   1.000
_cell.length_c   1.000
_cell.angle_alpha   90.00
_cell.angle_beta   90.00
_cell.angle_gamma   90.00
#
_symmetry.space_group_name_H-M   'P 1'
#
loop_
_entity.id
_entity.type
_entity.pdbx_description
1 polymer ?
#
loop_
_entity_poly.entity_id
_entity_poly.type
_entity_poly.pdbx_seq_one_letter_code
_entity_poly.pdbx_strand_id
1 'polypeptide(L)'
;MAWSDTPIDKTFTLGNLADLLSQGLLGSMSRFSHFQIVEWCARFVDEFDREPDTQLPTSPDTALDIADDVVVQWELHIATQYTLEDLNRFSLSDIVLPKAYFESWLNQLLDLPQAH
;
A
#
# COMPACT_ATOMS: atom_id res chain seq x y z
N MET A 1 12.32 0.10 -14.53
CA MET A 1 11.12 0.17 -15.41
C MET A 1 10.46 1.49 -15.08
N ALA A 2 10.04 2.28 -16.06
CA ALA A 2 9.21 3.44 -15.77
C ALA A 2 7.80 2.90 -15.46
N TRP A 3 7.38 2.98 -14.20
CA TRP A 3 5.98 2.71 -13.85
C TRP A 3 5.08 3.74 -14.52
N SER A 4 3.84 3.38 -14.81
CA SER A 4 2.85 4.33 -15.32
C SER A 4 2.50 5.34 -14.22
N ASP A 5 2.40 6.63 -14.54
CA ASP A 5 1.90 7.66 -13.63
C ASP A 5 0.35 7.69 -13.53
N THR A 6 -0.32 6.71 -14.16
CA THR A 6 -1.78 6.61 -14.09
C THR A 6 -2.22 6.04 -12.74
N PRO A 7 -3.20 6.63 -12.04
CA PRO A 7 -3.76 6.07 -10.82
C PRO A 7 -4.32 4.66 -11.02
N ILE A 8 -4.32 3.85 -9.97
CA ILE A 8 -4.88 2.50 -10.01
C ILE A 8 -6.41 2.60 -10.05
N ASP A 9 -7.02 2.13 -11.13
CA ASP A 9 -8.46 2.04 -11.30
C ASP A 9 -8.97 0.64 -10.92
N LYS A 10 -8.90 0.33 -9.62
CA LYS A 10 -9.43 -0.90 -9.02
C LYS A 10 -10.51 -0.54 -8.01
N THR A 11 -11.60 -1.31 -8.02
CA THR A 11 -12.69 -1.18 -7.04
C THR A 11 -12.17 -1.37 -5.61
N PHE A 12 -12.60 -0.53 -4.68
CA PHE A 12 -12.26 -0.63 -3.27
C PHE A 12 -12.91 -1.88 -2.65
N THR A 13 -12.10 -2.92 -2.50
CA THR A 13 -12.48 -4.22 -1.91
C THR A 13 -11.28 -4.75 -1.13
N LEU A 14 -11.54 -5.61 -0.14
CA LEU A 14 -10.47 -6.20 0.66
C LEU A 14 -9.54 -7.07 -0.21
N GLY A 15 -10.10 -7.78 -1.19
CA GLY A 15 -9.34 -8.59 -2.14
C GLY A 15 -8.36 -7.76 -2.99
N ASN A 16 -8.79 -6.58 -3.44
CA ASN A 16 -7.90 -5.68 -4.19
C ASN A 16 -6.83 -5.04 -3.28
N LEU A 17 -7.13 -4.74 -2.02
CA LEU A 17 -6.13 -4.29 -1.06
C LEU A 17 -5.04 -5.37 -0.88
N ALA A 18 -5.43 -6.63 -0.67
CA ALA A 18 -4.49 -7.75 -0.55
C ALA A 18 -3.63 -7.93 -1.82
N ASP A 19 -4.25 -7.89 -3.00
CA ASP A 19 -3.53 -7.95 -4.28
C ASP A 19 -2.50 -6.82 -4.39
N LEU A 20 -2.88 -5.57 -4.08
CA LEU A 20 -1.98 -4.43 -4.18
C LEU A 20 -0.83 -4.48 -3.17
N LEU A 21 -1.07 -4.90 -1.94
CA LEU A 21 0.00 -5.13 -0.96
C LEU A 21 0.96 -6.24 -1.44
N SER A 22 0.43 -7.31 -2.06
CA SER A 22 1.26 -8.36 -2.66
C SER A 22 2.10 -7.85 -3.82
N GLN A 23 1.57 -6.92 -4.63
CA GLN A 23 2.34 -6.23 -5.67
C GLN A 23 3.47 -5.40 -5.04
N GLY A 24 3.20 -4.63 -3.98
CA GLY A 24 4.22 -3.88 -3.25
C GLY A 24 5.36 -4.77 -2.71
N LEU A 25 5.06 -5.99 -2.26
CA LEU A 25 6.07 -6.94 -1.81
C LEU A 25 7.07 -7.35 -2.93
N LEU A 26 6.61 -7.36 -4.19
CA LEU A 26 7.45 -7.64 -5.36
C LEU A 26 8.46 -6.51 -5.64
N GLY A 27 8.24 -5.31 -5.11
CA GLY A 27 9.12 -4.15 -5.28
C GLY A 27 9.28 -3.77 -6.76
N SER A 28 10.51 -3.72 -7.26
CA SER A 28 10.81 -3.37 -8.66
C SER A 28 10.26 -4.35 -9.71
N MET A 29 9.80 -5.54 -9.29
CA MET A 29 9.12 -6.52 -10.15
C MET A 29 7.59 -6.35 -10.17
N SER A 30 7.07 -5.40 -9.38
CA SER A 30 5.65 -5.07 -9.31
C SER A 30 5.13 -4.42 -10.59
N ARG A 31 3.85 -4.63 -10.87
CA ARG A 31 3.11 -3.93 -11.93
C ARG A 31 2.83 -2.46 -11.60
N PHE A 32 2.81 -2.13 -10.31
CA PHE A 32 2.50 -0.80 -9.80
C PHE A 32 3.66 -0.26 -8.95
N SER A 33 3.91 1.04 -9.03
CA SER A 33 4.82 1.70 -8.09
C SER A 33 4.24 1.70 -6.68
N HIS A 34 5.10 1.86 -5.67
CA HIS A 34 4.62 1.97 -4.29
C HIS A 34 3.81 3.25 -4.09
N PHE A 35 4.15 4.33 -4.80
CA PHE A 35 3.36 5.56 -4.80
C PHE A 35 1.91 5.32 -5.27
N GLN A 36 1.71 4.61 -6.38
CA GLN A 36 0.38 4.27 -6.87
C GLN A 36 -0.43 3.42 -5.88
N ILE A 37 0.24 2.51 -5.17
CA ILE A 37 -0.41 1.70 -4.13
C ILE A 37 -0.82 2.60 -2.96
N VAL A 38 0.03 3.52 -2.53
CA VAL A 38 -0.26 4.47 -1.45
C VAL A 38 -1.42 5.39 -1.82
N GLU A 39 -1.44 5.94 -3.04
CA GLU A 39 -2.57 6.76 -3.50
C GLU A 39 -3.88 5.98 -3.53
N TRP A 40 -3.83 4.70 -3.94
CA TRP A 40 -5.01 3.85 -3.89
C TRP A 40 -5.46 3.59 -2.45
N CYS A 41 -4.53 3.35 -1.52
CA CYS A 41 -4.84 3.19 -0.09
C CYS A 41 -5.46 4.46 0.52
N ALA A 42 -4.94 5.64 0.19
CA ALA A 42 -5.51 6.91 0.66
C ALA A 42 -6.97 7.07 0.20
N ARG A 43 -7.24 6.80 -1.07
CA ARG A 43 -8.60 6.83 -1.61
C ARG A 43 -9.48 5.72 -1.05
N PHE A 44 -8.92 4.55 -0.78
CA PHE A 44 -9.63 3.45 -0.13
C PHE A 44 -10.12 3.88 1.26
N VAL A 45 -9.30 4.57 2.07
CA VAL A 45 -9.73 5.04 3.38
C VAL A 45 -10.93 6.01 3.30
N ASP A 46 -10.97 6.86 2.28
CA ASP A 46 -12.03 7.84 2.07
C ASP A 46 -13.32 7.25 1.44
N GLU A 47 -13.17 6.32 0.49
CA GLU A 47 -14.25 5.85 -0.38
C GLU A 47 -14.77 4.44 -0.02
N PHE A 48 -14.08 3.68 0.84
CA PHE A 48 -14.44 2.30 1.15
C PHE A 48 -15.75 2.20 1.94
N ASP A 49 -16.68 1.41 1.38
CA ASP A 49 -17.92 1.05 2.06
C ASP A 49 -17.61 0.03 3.15
N ARG A 50 -18.06 0.28 4.38
CA ARG A 50 -17.77 -0.56 5.55
C ARG A 50 -18.60 -1.84 5.59
N GLU A 51 -19.19 -2.23 4.47
CA GLU A 51 -19.87 -3.50 4.35
C GLU A 51 -18.86 -4.65 4.53
N PRO A 52 -19.21 -5.67 5.34
CA PRO A 52 -18.32 -6.79 5.58
C PRO A 52 -18.13 -7.61 4.29
N ASP A 53 -16.88 -7.76 3.86
CA ASP A 53 -16.52 -8.61 2.73
C ASP A 53 -16.40 -10.07 3.19
N THR A 54 -17.29 -10.94 2.69
CA THR A 54 -17.29 -12.38 3.03
C THR A 54 -16.08 -13.17 2.50
N GLN A 55 -15.22 -12.56 1.66
CA GLN A 55 -14.12 -13.27 1.01
C GLN A 55 -12.82 -13.27 1.81
N LEU A 56 -12.66 -12.37 2.78
CA LEU A 56 -11.46 -12.28 3.60
C LEU A 56 -11.81 -12.38 5.10
N PRO A 57 -10.93 -12.97 5.92
CA PRO A 57 -11.18 -13.15 7.34
C PRO A 57 -11.13 -11.84 8.13
N THR A 58 -10.50 -10.80 7.56
CA THR A 58 -10.24 -9.53 8.23
C THR A 58 -11.44 -8.59 8.21
N SER A 59 -11.64 -7.86 9.31
CA SER A 59 -12.72 -6.88 9.42
C SER A 59 -12.47 -5.65 8.52
N PRO A 60 -13.54 -4.98 8.05
CA PRO A 60 -13.44 -3.71 7.35
C PRO A 60 -12.60 -2.67 8.09
N ASP A 61 -12.74 -2.58 9.43
CA ASP A 61 -11.99 -1.63 10.25
C ASP A 61 -10.48 -1.92 10.23
N THR A 62 -10.07 -3.19 10.36
CA THR A 62 -8.64 -3.54 10.28
C THR A 62 -8.07 -3.28 8.89
N ALA A 63 -8.85 -3.47 7.83
CA ALA A 63 -8.41 -3.13 6.48
C ALA A 63 -8.21 -1.61 6.29
N LEU A 64 -9.09 -0.79 6.88
CA LEU A 64 -8.92 0.66 6.92
C LEU A 64 -7.68 1.06 7.72
N ASP A 65 -7.46 0.48 8.89
CA ASP A 65 -6.27 0.72 9.71
C ASP A 65 -4.98 0.39 8.95
N ILE A 66 -4.96 -0.72 8.20
CA ILE A 66 -3.82 -1.10 7.36
C ILE A 66 -3.61 -0.10 6.22
N ALA A 67 -4.68 0.30 5.53
CA ALA A 67 -4.58 1.26 4.43
C ALA A 67 -4.10 2.64 4.91
N ASP A 68 -4.54 3.09 6.09
CA ASP A 68 -4.06 4.31 6.73
C ASP A 68 -2.58 4.20 7.14
N ASP A 69 -2.17 3.08 7.76
CA ASP A 69 -0.76 2.85 8.12
C ASP A 69 0.15 2.83 6.88
N VAL A 70 -0.30 2.31 5.73
CA VAL A 70 0.45 2.39 4.46
C VAL A 70 0.77 3.84 4.10
N VAL A 71 -0.22 4.74 4.21
CA VAL A 71 -0.05 6.17 3.92
C VAL A 71 0.89 6.82 4.93
N VAL A 72 0.71 6.54 6.22
CA VAL A 72 1.55 7.09 7.29
C VAL A 72 3.00 6.63 7.15
N GLN A 73 3.25 5.33 6.94
CA GLN A 73 4.62 4.82 6.76
C GLN A 73 5.28 5.39 5.50
N TRP A 74 4.51 5.64 4.44
CA TRP A 74 5.02 6.32 3.25
C TRP A 74 5.52 7.74 3.57
N GLU A 75 4.68 8.55 4.21
CA GLU A 75 5.04 9.92 4.60
C GLU A 75 6.25 9.95 5.54
N LEU A 76 6.27 9.06 6.55
CA LEU A 76 7.39 8.92 7.47
C LEU A 76 8.68 8.50 6.75
N HIS A 77 8.60 7.57 5.80
CA HIS A 77 9.76 7.14 5.04
C HIS A 77 10.33 8.30 4.20
N ILE A 78 9.46 9.06 3.53
CA ILE A 78 9.88 10.24 2.76
C ILE A 78 10.53 11.26 3.68
N ALA A 79 9.86 11.63 4.77
CA ALA A 79 10.33 12.67 5.69
C ALA A 79 11.64 12.32 6.38
N THR A 80 11.95 11.02 6.56
CA THR A 80 13.16 10.56 7.25
C THR A 80 14.32 10.26 6.31
N GLN A 81 14.06 9.81 5.09
CA GLN A 81 15.11 9.35 4.16
C GLN A 81 15.44 10.36 3.06
N TYR A 82 14.54 11.30 2.75
CA TYR A 82 14.68 12.19 1.61
C TYR A 82 14.64 13.66 2.04
N THR A 83 15.53 14.46 1.45
CA THR A 83 15.48 15.91 1.59
C THR A 83 14.59 16.52 0.51
N LEU A 84 14.19 17.79 0.69
CA LEU A 84 13.47 18.54 -0.35
C LEU A 84 14.25 18.65 -1.67
N GLU A 85 15.59 18.64 -1.63
CA GLU A 85 16.41 18.62 -2.84
C GLU A 85 16.35 17.28 -3.55
N ASP A 86 16.30 16.15 -2.82
CA ASP A 86 16.16 14.82 -3.41
C ASP A 86 14.80 14.64 -4.08
N LEU A 87 13.73 15.14 -3.45
CA LEU A 87 12.37 15.08 -4.00
C LEU A 87 12.19 15.94 -5.25
N ASN A 88 13.06 16.93 -5.49
CA ASN A 88 13.07 17.68 -6.76
C ASN A 88 13.83 16.94 -7.88
N ARG A 89 14.61 15.90 -7.56
CA ARG A 89 15.46 15.19 -8.53
C ARG A 89 14.87 13.88 -9.03
N PHE A 90 13.98 13.25 -8.26
CA PHE A 90 13.34 11.98 -8.60
C PHE A 90 11.82 12.07 -8.49
N SER A 91 11.10 11.27 -9.27
CA SER A 91 9.66 11.18 -9.16
C SER A 91 9.29 10.36 -7.92
N LEU A 92 8.16 10.67 -7.27
CA LEU A 92 7.66 9.89 -6.14
C LEU A 92 7.44 8.41 -6.51
N SER A 93 7.08 8.15 -7.76
CA SER A 93 6.94 6.81 -8.34
C SER A 93 8.23 5.98 -8.27
N ASP A 94 9.42 6.59 -8.16
CA ASP A 94 10.70 5.88 -8.07
C ASP A 94 11.03 5.42 -6.63
N ILE A 95 10.31 5.91 -5.62
CA ILE A 95 10.56 5.60 -4.22
C ILE A 95 9.95 4.23 -3.87
N VAL A 96 10.73 3.39 -3.17
CA VAL A 96 10.37 2.03 -2.81
C VAL A 96 10.44 1.85 -1.30
N LEU A 97 9.28 1.66 -0.67
CA LEU A 97 9.19 1.26 0.73
C LEU A 97 9.83 -0.10 1.03
N PRO A 98 10.33 -0.29 2.26
CA PRO A 98 10.81 -1.59 2.74
C PRO A 98 9.77 -2.71 2.60
N LYS A 99 10.20 -3.85 2.05
CA LYS A 99 9.36 -5.04 1.84
C LYS A 99 8.76 -5.60 3.13
N ALA A 100 9.46 -5.44 4.26
CA ALA A 100 9.01 -5.89 5.56
C ALA A 100 7.67 -5.26 5.98
N TYR A 101 7.39 -4.03 5.55
CA TYR A 101 6.10 -3.39 5.80
C TYR A 101 4.97 -4.12 5.08
N PHE A 102 5.13 -4.38 3.78
CA PHE A 102 4.15 -5.13 2.99
C PHE A 102 3.91 -6.54 3.49
N GLU A 103 4.97 -7.23 3.93
CA GLU A 103 4.84 -8.55 4.53
C GLU A 103 4.04 -8.50 5.84
N SER A 104 4.32 -7.52 6.71
CA SER A 104 3.56 -7.31 7.94
C SER A 104 2.08 -7.03 7.67
N TRP A 105 1.78 -6.09 6.76
CA TRP A 105 0.41 -5.75 6.40
C TRP A 105 -0.35 -6.91 5.78
N LEU A 106 0.28 -7.68 4.87
CA LEU A 106 -0.34 -8.87 4.28
C LEU A 106 -0.64 -9.92 5.33
N ASN A 107 0.29 -10.17 6.25
CA ASN A 107 0.07 -11.14 7.30
C ASN A 107 -1.08 -10.72 8.23
N GLN A 108 -1.20 -9.43 8.56
CA GLN A 108 -2.34 -8.91 9.32
C GLN A 108 -3.66 -9.02 8.54
N LEU A 109 -3.64 -8.70 7.24
CA LEU A 109 -4.82 -8.76 6.37
C LEU A 109 -5.30 -10.19 6.09
N LEU A 110 -4.42 -11.17 6.19
CA LEU A 110 -4.71 -12.57 5.92
C LEU A 110 -4.78 -13.44 7.19
N ASP A 111 -4.64 -12.83 8.38
CA ASP A 111 -4.54 -13.51 9.67
C ASP A 111 -3.48 -14.64 9.66
N LEU A 112 -2.36 -14.39 8.99
CA LEU A 112 -1.26 -15.36 8.88
C LEU A 112 -0.38 -15.32 10.13
N PRO A 113 0.14 -16.47 10.60
CA PRO A 113 1.05 -16.52 11.72
C PRO A 113 2.31 -15.70 11.39
N GLN A 114 2.58 -14.67 12.20
CA GLN A 114 3.81 -13.89 12.14
C GLN A 114 4.99 -14.80 12.49
N ALA A 115 5.89 -15.08 11.53
CA ALA A 115 7.13 -15.77 11.83
C ALA A 115 8.04 -14.82 12.65
N HIS A 116 8.30 -15.19 13.89
CA HIS A 116 9.19 -14.48 14.83
C HIS A 116 10.65 -14.86 14.58
#